data_AF-A0A9X3GUP0-F1
#
_entry.id   AF-A0A9X3GUP0-F1
#
_cell.length_a   1.000
_cell.length_b   1.000
_cell.length_c   1.000
_cell.angle_alpha   90.00
_cell.angle_beta   90.00
_cell.angle_gamma   90.00
#
_symmetry.space_group_name_H-M   'P 1'
#
loop_
_entity.id
_entity.type
_entity.pdbx_description
1 polymer ?
#
loop_
_entity_poly.entity_id
_entity_poly.type
_entity_poly.pdbx_seq_one_letter_code
_entity_poly.pdbx_strand_id
1 'polypeptide(L)'
;MSKNAVALRRFTLGDSGYLLGAVIMGMADNQFDDLVACELVREATDAEVEAALPPAEDPAPKPSKPRQPRKPATKTQPAPAEAEPAAAQAEPPAE
;
A
#
# COMPACT_ATOMS: atom_id res chain seq x y z
N MET A 1 -6.76 14.50 -22.48
CA MET A 1 -6.29 15.28 -21.32
C MET A 1 -6.47 14.42 -20.08
N SER A 2 -6.02 14.86 -18.90
CA SER A 2 -6.26 14.12 -17.66
C SER A 2 -7.16 14.97 -16.77
N LYS A 3 -8.17 14.36 -16.14
CA LYS A 3 -9.12 15.02 -15.25
C LYS A 3 -8.87 14.64 -13.81
N ASN A 4 -9.25 15.53 -12.90
CA ASN A 4 -9.26 15.26 -11.47
C ASN A 4 -10.70 14.94 -11.05
N ALA A 5 -10.88 13.88 -10.27
CA ALA A 5 -12.20 13.38 -9.91
C ALA A 5 -12.33 13.21 -8.40
N VAL A 6 -13.53 13.38 -7.86
CA VAL A 6 -13.87 13.06 -6.47
C VAL A 6 -14.80 11.87 -6.44
N ALA A 7 -14.45 10.86 -5.65
CA ALA A 7 -15.29 9.68 -5.42
C ALA A 7 -16.50 10.04 -4.55
N LEU A 8 -17.70 9.94 -5.12
CA LEU A 8 -18.97 10.19 -4.43
C LEU A 8 -19.49 8.94 -3.72
N ARG A 9 -19.21 7.76 -4.27
CA ARG A 9 -19.61 6.46 -3.73
C ARG A 9 -18.39 5.60 -3.43
N ARG A 10 -18.60 4.53 -2.68
CA ARG A 10 -17.55 3.56 -2.35
C ARG A 10 -17.35 2.60 -3.52
N PHE A 11 -16.22 2.71 -4.21
CA PHE A 11 -15.82 1.78 -5.28
C PHE A 11 -14.31 1.53 -5.24
N THR A 12 -13.83 0.56 -6.02
CA THR A 12 -12.41 0.24 -6.18
C THR A 12 -11.97 0.59 -7.59
N LEU A 13 -10.76 1.12 -7.74
CA LEU A 13 -10.18 1.46 -9.04
C LEU A 13 -8.82 0.77 -9.20
N GLY A 14 -8.80 -0.32 -9.98
CA GLY A 14 -7.63 -1.19 -10.09
C GLY A 14 -7.25 -1.84 -8.76
N ASP A 15 -5.97 -1.79 -8.40
CA ASP A 15 -5.44 -2.27 -7.11
C ASP A 15 -5.63 -1.28 -5.95
N SER A 16 -6.26 -0.13 -6.22
CA SER A 16 -6.55 0.84 -5.17
C SER A 16 -7.62 0.27 -4.23
N GLY A 17 -7.39 0.42 -2.93
CA GLY A 17 -8.40 0.14 -1.91
C GLY A 17 -9.68 0.96 -2.13
N TYR A 18 -10.71 0.70 -1.31
CA TYR A 18 -12.00 1.40 -1.43
C TYR A 18 -11.83 2.92 -1.39
N LEU A 19 -12.24 3.58 -2.47
CA LEU A 19 -12.25 5.03 -2.64
C LEU A 19 -13.63 5.55 -2.26
N LEU A 20 -13.70 6.43 -1.26
CA LEU A 20 -14.88 7.20 -0.89
C LEU A 20 -14.41 8.58 -0.43
N GLY A 21 -14.88 9.65 -1.06
CA GLY A 21 -14.41 11.01 -0.79
C GLY A 21 -12.97 11.27 -1.20
N ALA A 22 -12.31 10.31 -1.84
CA ALA A 22 -10.94 10.45 -2.31
C ALA A 22 -10.89 11.28 -3.60
N VAL A 23 -9.90 12.16 -3.70
CA VAL A 23 -9.55 12.87 -4.93
C VAL A 23 -8.61 11.98 -5.74
N ILE A 24 -9.05 11.63 -6.95
CA ILE A 24 -8.30 10.82 -7.91
C ILE A 24 -7.72 11.79 -8.94
N MET A 25 -6.42 11.96 -8.90
CA MET A 25 -5.72 12.88 -9.79
C MET A 25 -5.27 12.18 -11.07
N GLY A 26 -5.30 12.92 -12.19
CA GLY A 26 -4.72 12.43 -13.44
C GLY A 26 -5.48 11.27 -14.08
N MET A 27 -6.79 11.17 -13.88
CA MET A 27 -7.63 10.15 -14.48
C MET A 27 -7.78 10.37 -15.99
N ALA A 28 -7.79 9.28 -16.76
CA ALA A 28 -8.04 9.36 -18.21
C ALA A 28 -9.48 9.79 -18.51
N ASP A 29 -9.67 10.65 -19.52
CA ASP A 29 -10.98 11.21 -19.88
C ASP A 29 -12.06 10.13 -20.08
N ASN A 30 -11.77 9.07 -20.84
CA ASN A 30 -12.73 8.00 -21.11
C ASN A 30 -13.21 7.31 -19.82
N GLN A 31 -12.28 7.05 -18.90
CA GLN A 31 -12.59 6.40 -17.62
C GLN A 31 -13.35 7.33 -16.69
N PHE A 32 -13.04 8.62 -16.73
CA PHE A 32 -13.78 9.64 -16.00
C PHE A 32 -15.24 9.70 -16.47
N ASP A 33 -15.47 9.79 -17.78
CA ASP A 33 -16.82 9.90 -18.33
C ASP A 33 -17.66 8.64 -18.01
N ASP A 34 -17.07 7.45 -18.06
CA ASP A 34 -17.72 6.20 -17.64
C ASP A 34 -18.14 6.23 -16.15
N LEU A 35 -17.23 6.67 -15.27
CA LEU A 35 -17.50 6.73 -13.84
C LEU A 35 -18.51 7.83 -13.47
N VAL A 36 -18.53 8.94 -14.21
CA VAL A 36 -19.55 9.99 -14.08
C VAL A 36 -20.91 9.47 -14.54
N ALA A 37 -20.96 8.73 -15.65
CA ALA A 37 -22.20 8.12 -16.14
C ALA A 37 -22.80 7.11 -15.15
N CYS A 38 -21.96 6.44 -14.35
CA CYS A 38 -22.37 5.58 -13.26
C CYS A 38 -22.66 6.31 -11.93
N GLU A 39 -22.59 7.65 -11.91
CA GLU A 39 -22.74 8.48 -10.70
C GLU A 39 -21.77 8.10 -9.56
N LEU A 40 -20.59 7.57 -9.90
CA LEU A 40 -19.57 7.14 -8.94
C LEU A 40 -18.61 8.27 -8.58
N VAL A 41 -18.33 9.15 -9.54
CA VAL A 41 -17.42 10.29 -9.38
C VAL A 41 -18.03 11.56 -9.93
N ARG A 42 -17.45 12.69 -9.52
CA ARG A 42 -17.66 14.01 -10.15
C ARG A 42 -16.32 14.67 -10.44
N GLU A 43 -16.33 15.72 -11.25
CA GLU A 43 -15.15 16.58 -11.41
C GLU A 43 -14.76 17.20 -10.06
N ALA A 44 -13.47 17.10 -9.72
CA ALA A 44 -12.94 17.68 -8.50
C ALA A 44 -12.79 19.19 -8.66
N THR A 45 -13.14 19.94 -7.61
CA THR A 45 -12.89 21.39 -7.59
C THR A 45 -11.42 21.70 -7.28
N ASP A 46 -10.93 22.86 -7.70
CA ASP A 46 -9.54 23.28 -7.42
C ASP A 46 -9.21 23.25 -5.92
N ALA A 47 -10.17 23.59 -5.06
CA ALA A 47 -10.03 23.53 -3.61
C ALA A 47 -9.85 22.10 -3.08
N GLU A 48 -10.59 21.13 -3.64
CA GLU A 48 -10.43 19.70 -3.28
C GLU A 48 -9.09 19.15 -3.79
N VAL A 49 -8.67 19.58 -4.98
CA VAL A 49 -7.37 19.22 -5.54
C VAL A 49 -6.22 19.77 -4.69
N GLU A 50 -6.31 21.04 -4.27
CA GLU A 50 -5.32 21.67 -3.39
C GLU A 50 -5.28 21.00 -2.02
N ALA A 51 -6.43 20.62 -1.46
CA ALA A 51 -6.51 19.89 -0.19
C ALA A 51 -5.97 18.45 -0.28
N ALA A 52 -6.03 17.85 -1.47
CA ALA A 52 -5.49 16.51 -1.72
C ALA A 52 -4.00 16.51 -2.07
N LEU A 53 -3.44 17.63 -2.53
CA LEU A 53 -2.01 17.79 -2.65
C LEU A 53 -1.39 17.77 -1.24
N PRO A 54 -0.41 16.89 -0.95
CA PRO A 54 0.35 17.03 0.27
C PRO A 54 0.98 18.43 0.27
N PRO A 55 1.00 19.15 1.41
CA PRO A 55 1.70 20.42 1.49
C PRO A 55 3.13 20.17 1.00
N ALA A 56 3.57 20.93 0.00
CA ALA A 56 4.91 20.82 -0.55
C ALA A 56 5.89 20.75 0.63
N GLU A 57 6.59 19.62 0.75
CA GLU A 57 7.67 19.47 1.72
C GLU A 57 8.59 20.69 1.56
N ASP A 58 8.63 21.50 2.61
CA ASP A 58 9.64 22.50 2.85
C ASP A 58 11.02 21.87 2.53
N PRO A 59 11.87 22.50 1.70
CA PRO A 59 13.14 21.88 1.31
C PRO A 59 13.99 21.61 2.56
N ALA A 60 14.30 20.32 2.76
CA ALA A 60 15.02 19.72 3.89
C ALA A 60 16.18 20.55 4.48
N PRO A 61 16.58 20.28 5.75
CA PRO A 61 17.90 19.66 5.86
C PRO A 61 18.08 18.71 7.07
N LYS A 62 18.54 17.47 6.81
CA LYS A 62 19.87 16.93 7.19
C LYS A 62 19.87 15.40 7.15
N PRO A 63 20.99 14.76 6.74
CA PRO A 63 21.14 13.32 6.84
C PRO A 63 21.19 12.95 8.33
N SER A 64 20.11 12.36 8.83
CA SER A 64 20.16 11.66 10.11
C SER A 64 21.14 10.51 9.94
N LYS A 65 22.31 10.68 10.56
CA LYS A 65 23.45 9.75 10.61
C LYS A 65 22.98 8.29 10.58
N PRO A 66 23.72 7.38 9.89
CA PRO A 66 23.47 5.95 10.04
C PRO A 66 23.51 5.62 11.53
N ARG A 67 22.35 5.26 12.08
CA ARG A 67 22.24 4.77 13.44
C ARG A 67 23.08 3.50 13.46
N GLN A 68 24.28 3.60 14.02
CA GLN A 68 25.20 2.47 14.08
C GLN A 68 24.42 1.24 14.57
N PRO A 69 24.53 0.08 13.90
CA PRO A 69 24.09 -1.16 14.50
C PRO A 69 24.93 -1.35 15.75
N ARG A 70 24.35 -1.04 16.91
CA ARG A 70 24.86 -1.49 18.20
C ARG A 70 24.84 -3.01 18.11
N LYS A 71 26.06 -3.57 18.00
CA LYS A 71 26.37 -4.98 18.16
C LYS A 71 25.48 -5.57 19.28
N PRO A 72 24.70 -6.63 19.04
CA PRO A 72 24.28 -7.47 20.15
C PRO A 72 25.53 -8.16 20.69
N ALA A 73 26.01 -7.70 21.85
CA ALA A 73 27.00 -8.41 22.62
C ALA A 73 26.37 -9.72 23.12
N THR A 74 26.87 -10.83 22.59
CA THR A 74 27.41 -11.96 23.36
C THR A 74 26.64 -12.36 24.63
N LYS A 75 26.03 -13.55 24.62
CA LYS A 75 26.55 -14.80 25.22
C LYS A 75 25.45 -15.67 25.86
N THR A 76 25.60 -16.97 25.60
CA THR A 76 25.30 -18.09 26.53
C THR A 76 23.87 -18.65 26.52
N GLN A 77 23.74 -19.75 25.75
CA GLN A 77 23.06 -21.04 26.02
C GLN A 77 22.78 -21.39 27.50
N PRO A 78 21.90 -22.35 27.87
CA PRO A 78 21.66 -23.65 27.19
C PRO A 78 20.21 -24.18 27.16
N ALA A 79 20.07 -25.34 26.48
CA ALA A 79 18.89 -26.21 26.35
C ALA A 79 18.36 -26.77 27.69
N PRO A 80 17.14 -27.33 27.71
CA PRO A 80 16.96 -28.79 27.54
C PRO A 80 15.80 -29.14 26.58
N ALA A 81 15.96 -30.12 25.68
CA ALA A 81 15.61 -31.54 25.85
C ALA A 81 14.11 -31.81 26.06
N GLU A 82 13.40 -32.29 25.03
CA GLU A 82 12.60 -33.53 25.09
C GLU A 82 11.97 -33.91 23.74
N ALA A 83 12.17 -35.19 23.40
CA ALA A 83 11.28 -36.13 22.71
C ALA A 83 10.86 -35.92 21.23
N GLU A 84 11.47 -36.75 20.38
CA GLU A 84 10.92 -37.50 19.23
C GLU A 84 9.48 -38.07 19.47
N PRO A 85 8.81 -38.73 18.48
CA PRO A 85 9.04 -38.85 17.03
C PRO A 85 7.74 -38.71 16.17
N ALA A 86 7.85 -38.35 14.89
CA ALA A 86 6.83 -38.56 13.84
C ALA A 86 7.47 -38.19 12.48
N ALA A 87 7.26 -38.85 11.35
CA ALA A 87 6.47 -40.00 10.96
C ALA A 87 7.09 -40.56 9.67
N ALA A 88 6.82 -41.85 9.43
CA ALA A 88 7.12 -42.65 8.26
C ALA A 88 7.16 -41.89 6.91
N GLN A 89 8.32 -41.97 6.24
CA GLN A 89 8.38 -41.83 4.78
C GLN A 89 7.84 -43.13 4.17
N ALA A 90 6.71 -43.03 3.49
CA ALA A 90 6.26 -44.04 2.55
C ALA A 90 6.78 -43.65 1.16
N GLU A 91 7.75 -44.41 0.66
CA GLU A 91 7.95 -44.57 -0.77
C GLU A 91 6.67 -45.09 -1.42
N PRO A 92 6.41 -44.72 -2.68
CA PRO A 92 5.97 -45.74 -3.62
C PRO A 92 7.00 -45.95 -4.75
N PRO A 93 7.07 -47.20 -5.26
CA PRO A 93 8.07 -47.64 -6.22
C PRO A 93 7.82 -47.11 -7.63
N ALA A 94 8.88 -47.19 -8.41
CA ALA A 94 8.90 -47.05 -9.85
C ALA A 94 7.89 -47.96 -10.56
N GLU A 95 7.30 -47.44 -11.64
CA GLU A 95 6.93 -48.22 -12.82
C GLU A 95 7.17 -47.35 -14.07
#